data_AF-A0AAU7PN58-F1
#
_entry.id   AF-A0AAU7PN58-F1
#
_cell.length_a   1.000
_cell.length_b   1.000
_cell.length_c   1.000
_cell.angle_alpha   90.00
_cell.angle_beta   90.00
_cell.angle_gamma   90.00
#
_symmetry.space_group_name_H-M   'P 1'
#
loop_
_entity.id
_entity.type
_entity.pdbx_description
1 polymer ?
#
loop_
_entity_poly.entity_id
_entity_poly.type
_entity_poly.pdbx_seq_one_letter_code
_entity_poly.pdbx_strand_id
1 'polypeptide(L)'
;MNKKMLFTIITTSLLIVGCGKNDTTNSLQQNEKPSLEASTENNVTTESQEESISITTTTAAATAAGNTIDYKQYLKKTWIRNTDSDFPDNGGLSILISKIGEGKIQGEVSAVGNGPAYNIDSAEFEGTVNNDTAECQLVNDSRGNKGKIELLFKSDNTLEATITITGRSNDTVMSLPEGKFEFTPYNLKNIKGLELIKEQTFMVDLNSWGNVKFVSGKLTGGDHIPVVFYLTNEDGDILYNFYAALPYSIDVKAVSFQDVNKDGRKDIIIIVADNYDGATGDPIATVFLQEADGSFTNDYKLDQEINDSGNSKDISTIANYILSKF
;
A
#
# COMPACT_ATOMS: atom_id res chain seq x y z
N MET A 1 22.99 24.86 -5.81
CA MET A 1 22.23 25.15 -4.58
C MET A 1 21.27 23.99 -4.40
N ASN A 2 21.51 23.15 -3.41
CA ASN A 2 21.10 21.75 -3.50
C ASN A 2 19.69 21.56 -2.91
N LYS A 3 18.71 21.26 -3.76
CA LYS A 3 17.51 20.56 -3.30
C LYS A 3 17.89 19.09 -3.12
N LYS A 4 17.76 18.57 -1.89
CA LYS A 4 17.40 17.16 -1.72
C LYS A 4 15.92 17.04 -2.07
N MET A 5 15.57 16.20 -3.03
CA MET A 5 14.23 15.60 -3.02
C MET A 5 14.27 14.35 -2.14
N LEU A 6 13.14 14.05 -1.52
CA LEU A 6 12.99 12.88 -0.65
C LEU A 6 12.66 11.70 -1.56
N PHE A 7 13.49 10.65 -1.53
CA PHE A 7 13.27 9.46 -2.35
C PHE A 7 12.27 8.53 -1.66
N THR A 8 11.12 8.26 -2.29
CA THR A 8 10.26 7.13 -1.92
C THR A 8 10.88 5.84 -2.46
N ILE A 9 11.95 5.38 -1.81
CA ILE A 9 12.63 4.14 -2.22
C ILE A 9 11.75 2.95 -1.84
N ILE A 10 11.24 2.21 -2.84
CA ILE A 10 10.59 0.91 -2.63
C ILE A 10 11.68 -0.15 -2.36
N THR A 11 12.36 0.00 -1.23
CA THR A 11 13.50 -0.83 -0.80
C THR A 11 13.03 -2.17 -0.26
N THR A 12 12.59 -3.07 -1.14
CA THR A 12 12.29 -4.47 -0.78
C THR A 12 13.58 -5.14 -0.29
N SER A 13 13.77 -5.20 1.02
CA SER A 13 14.99 -5.69 1.68
C SER A 13 14.65 -6.88 2.58
N LEU A 14 15.05 -8.10 2.17
CA LEU A 14 14.79 -9.30 2.95
C LEU A 14 15.69 -9.38 4.19
N LEU A 15 15.11 -9.64 5.36
CA LEU A 15 15.84 -10.09 6.55
C LEU A 15 15.85 -11.62 6.61
N ILE A 16 16.95 -12.22 6.16
CA ILE A 16 17.24 -13.65 6.33
C ILE A 16 17.97 -13.82 7.66
N VAL A 17 17.27 -14.26 8.71
CA VAL A 17 17.88 -14.65 10.00
C VAL A 17 17.48 -16.10 10.30
N GLY A 18 18.35 -17.04 9.97
CA GLY A 18 18.14 -18.45 10.28
C GLY A 18 18.54 -18.78 11.71
N CYS A 19 17.57 -19.02 12.59
CA CYS A 19 17.83 -19.57 13.92
C CYS A 19 18.06 -21.09 13.88
N GLY A 20 19.06 -21.57 14.62
CA GLY A 20 19.39 -22.99 14.74
C GLY A 20 18.46 -23.75 15.69
N LYS A 21 18.31 -25.05 15.45
CA LYS A 21 17.54 -25.99 16.28
C LYS A 21 18.23 -26.30 17.63
N ASN A 22 17.46 -26.66 18.66
CA ASN A 22 17.39 -28.05 19.17
C ASN A 22 16.46 -28.23 20.40
N ASP A 23 15.40 -29.03 20.20
CA ASP A 23 14.91 -30.16 21.01
C ASP A 23 14.57 -30.10 22.53
N THR A 24 13.32 -30.51 22.82
CA THR A 24 12.78 -31.15 24.07
C THR A 24 12.68 -30.32 25.37
N THR A 25 11.64 -30.47 26.23
CA THR A 25 10.98 -31.73 26.67
C THR A 25 9.52 -31.53 27.19
N ASN A 26 8.79 -32.63 27.43
CA ASN A 26 7.42 -32.73 28.01
C ASN A 26 7.21 -31.94 29.35
N SER A 27 6.00 -31.50 29.75
CA SER A 27 4.94 -32.42 30.25
C SER A 27 3.62 -31.76 30.75
N LEU A 28 2.52 -32.52 30.57
CA LEU A 28 1.32 -32.69 31.44
C LEU A 28 0.47 -31.49 31.95
N GLN A 29 -0.83 -31.51 31.58
CA GLN A 29 -2.06 -31.40 32.43
C GLN A 29 -2.27 -30.16 33.38
N GLN A 30 -3.47 -29.65 33.67
CA GLN A 30 -4.85 -30.19 33.58
C GLN A 30 -5.93 -29.07 33.50
N ASN A 31 -7.21 -29.46 33.49
CA ASN A 31 -8.49 -28.70 33.58
C ASN A 31 -8.49 -27.45 34.51
N GLU A 32 -9.41 -26.46 34.43
CA GLU A 32 -10.89 -26.55 34.54
C GLU A 32 -11.68 -25.35 33.93
N LYS A 33 -13.03 -25.39 34.00
CA LYS A 33 -13.98 -24.38 33.48
C LYS A 33 -15.23 -24.20 34.38
N PRO A 34 -15.58 -22.95 34.76
CA PRO A 34 -16.92 -22.34 34.78
C PRO A 34 -17.09 -21.33 33.60
N SER A 35 -18.21 -20.72 33.16
CA SER A 35 -19.69 -20.82 33.33
C SER A 35 -20.35 -20.60 34.70
N LEU A 36 -21.42 -19.79 34.85
CA LEU A 36 -22.21 -18.96 33.91
C LEU A 36 -21.89 -17.44 34.12
N GLU A 37 -22.61 -16.35 33.77
CA GLU A 37 -23.95 -15.97 33.25
C GLU A 37 -23.76 -14.77 32.25
N ALA A 38 -24.61 -14.39 31.27
CA ALA A 38 -26.07 -14.45 30.98
C ALA A 38 -26.87 -13.19 31.40
N SER A 39 -27.13 -12.29 30.43
CA SER A 39 -28.16 -11.24 30.51
C SER A 39 -28.79 -10.94 29.14
N THR A 40 -30.13 -10.98 29.10
CA THR A 40 -30.99 -10.37 28.07
C THR A 40 -31.24 -8.88 28.44
N GLU A 41 -31.86 -8.00 27.66
CA GLU A 41 -32.61 -8.11 26.40
C GLU A 41 -32.65 -6.73 25.70
N ASN A 42 -32.88 -6.68 24.38
CA ASN A 42 -33.91 -5.82 23.74
C ASN A 42 -33.76 -5.82 22.20
N ASN A 43 -34.76 -6.35 21.50
CA ASN A 43 -34.96 -6.14 20.07
C ASN A 43 -35.82 -4.89 19.85
N VAL A 44 -35.50 -4.09 18.83
CA VAL A 44 -36.49 -3.25 18.14
C VAL A 44 -36.30 -3.46 16.64
N THR A 45 -37.35 -3.94 15.99
CA THR A 45 -37.40 -4.20 14.54
C THR A 45 -38.37 -3.21 13.91
N THR A 46 -37.98 -2.58 12.80
CA THR A 46 -38.90 -1.76 11.98
C THR A 46 -38.61 -2.00 10.50
N GLU A 47 -39.60 -2.47 9.76
CA GLU A 47 -39.58 -2.62 8.30
C GLU A 47 -40.27 -1.43 7.63
N SER A 48 -39.72 -0.96 6.51
CA SER A 48 -40.46 -0.20 5.49
C SER A 48 -39.65 -0.26 4.18
N GLN A 49 -39.97 -1.21 3.30
CA GLN A 49 -40.80 -1.03 2.11
C GLN A 49 -40.03 -0.46 0.91
N GLU A 50 -39.88 -1.32 -0.11
CA GLU A 50 -39.64 -0.89 -1.50
C GLU A 50 -40.91 -0.23 -2.05
N GLU A 51 -40.76 0.82 -2.86
CA GLU A 51 -41.82 1.25 -3.77
C GLU A 51 -41.21 1.52 -5.16
N SER A 52 -41.82 0.98 -6.21
CA SER A 52 -41.28 0.96 -7.57
C SER A 52 -42.14 1.77 -8.53
N ILE A 53 -41.52 2.67 -9.28
CA ILE A 53 -42.18 3.49 -10.31
C ILE A 53 -41.35 3.46 -11.60
N SER A 54 -42.03 3.25 -12.73
CA SER A 54 -41.39 2.96 -14.02
C SER A 54 -41.32 4.16 -14.96
N ILE A 55 -40.14 4.35 -15.56
CA ILE A 55 -39.87 4.77 -16.95
C ILE A 55 -40.78 5.85 -17.58
N THR A 56 -40.18 6.95 -18.04
CA THR A 56 -40.61 7.61 -19.29
C THR A 56 -39.39 8.05 -20.09
N THR A 57 -39.27 7.54 -21.32
CA THR A 57 -38.14 7.82 -22.21
C THR A 57 -38.39 9.09 -23.02
N THR A 58 -37.46 10.05 -23.00
CA THR A 58 -37.47 11.20 -23.93
C THR A 58 -36.11 11.28 -24.63
N THR A 59 -36.09 10.99 -25.93
CA THR A 59 -34.88 11.03 -26.76
C THR A 59 -34.51 12.47 -27.11
N ALA A 60 -33.49 13.00 -26.42
CA ALA A 60 -32.78 14.21 -26.84
C ALA A 60 -31.48 13.81 -27.57
N ALA A 61 -31.15 14.51 -28.65
CA ALA A 61 -29.98 14.17 -29.46
C ALA A 61 -28.67 14.47 -28.73
N ALA A 62 -27.84 13.45 -28.52
CA ALA A 62 -26.51 13.60 -27.95
C ALA A 62 -25.54 14.20 -28.99
N THR A 63 -25.42 15.53 -28.98
CA THR A 63 -24.21 16.19 -29.50
C THR A 63 -23.00 15.60 -28.79
N ALA A 64 -21.95 15.24 -29.52
CA ALA A 64 -20.77 14.60 -28.95
C ALA A 64 -20.02 15.54 -27.98
N ALA A 65 -20.34 15.44 -26.69
CA ALA A 65 -19.50 15.97 -25.63
C ALA A 65 -18.19 15.17 -25.64
N GLY A 66 -17.05 15.85 -25.72
CA GLY A 66 -15.76 15.21 -25.51
C GLY A 66 -15.69 14.74 -24.07
N ASN A 67 -15.65 13.41 -23.85
CA ASN A 67 -15.54 12.83 -22.52
C ASN A 67 -14.26 13.35 -21.86
N THR A 68 -14.42 14.29 -20.93
CA THR A 68 -13.31 14.85 -20.18
C THR A 68 -12.83 13.79 -19.20
N ILE A 69 -11.63 13.26 -19.43
CA ILE A 69 -11.08 12.18 -18.63
C ILE A 69 -10.80 12.70 -17.22
N ASP A 70 -11.45 12.09 -16.21
CA ASP A 70 -11.03 12.32 -14.83
C ASP A 70 -9.73 11.56 -14.58
N TYR A 71 -8.61 12.27 -14.71
CA TYR A 71 -7.29 11.69 -14.50
C TYR A 71 -7.05 11.20 -13.07
N LYS A 72 -7.89 11.57 -12.08
CA LYS A 72 -7.73 11.13 -10.69
C LYS A 72 -7.77 9.61 -10.53
N GLN A 73 -8.50 8.90 -11.38
CA GLN A 73 -8.59 7.43 -11.33
C GLN A 73 -7.24 6.72 -11.58
N TYR A 74 -6.27 7.42 -12.19
CA TYR A 74 -4.92 6.91 -12.47
C TYR A 74 -3.87 7.35 -11.45
N LEU A 75 -4.16 8.34 -10.61
CA LEU A 75 -3.25 8.88 -9.59
C LEU A 75 -3.07 7.93 -8.41
N LYS A 76 -1.87 7.97 -7.81
CA LYS A 76 -1.56 7.35 -6.51
C LYS A 76 -2.09 5.90 -6.39
N LYS A 77 -1.90 5.13 -7.45
CA LYS A 77 -2.36 3.75 -7.64
C LYS A 77 -1.24 2.97 -8.32
N THR A 78 -0.91 1.79 -7.81
CA THR A 78 0.04 0.91 -8.50
C THR A 78 -0.66 0.20 -9.64
N TRP A 79 -0.22 0.44 -10.87
CA TRP A 79 -0.66 -0.26 -12.06
C TRP A 79 0.29 -1.42 -12.35
N ILE A 80 -0.19 -2.65 -12.48
CA ILE A 80 0.62 -3.83 -12.85
C ILE A 80 0.23 -4.34 -14.24
N ARG A 81 1.21 -4.87 -14.98
CA ARG A 81 0.99 -5.40 -16.33
C ARG A 81 0.08 -6.63 -16.31
N ASN A 82 -0.93 -6.66 -17.18
CA ASN A 82 -2.03 -7.65 -17.20
C ASN A 82 -1.61 -9.12 -17.39
N THR A 83 -0.38 -9.37 -17.85
CA THR A 83 0.18 -10.72 -18.05
C THR A 83 0.87 -11.28 -16.81
N ASP A 84 1.10 -10.45 -15.79
CA ASP A 84 1.93 -10.80 -14.64
C ASP A 84 1.06 -11.41 -13.53
N SER A 85 1.58 -12.43 -12.85
CA SER A 85 0.83 -13.25 -11.87
C SER A 85 1.72 -13.61 -10.70
N ASP A 86 1.19 -13.59 -9.48
CA ASP A 86 1.95 -13.56 -8.22
C ASP A 86 3.06 -12.46 -8.24
N PHE A 87 2.69 -11.23 -8.66
CA PHE A 87 3.54 -10.05 -8.53
C PHE A 87 3.68 -9.65 -7.05
N PRO A 88 4.86 -9.26 -6.54
CA PRO A 88 6.14 -9.11 -7.25
C PRO A 88 7.05 -10.36 -7.22
N ASP A 89 6.62 -11.46 -6.59
CA ASP A 89 7.47 -12.65 -6.34
C ASP A 89 7.96 -13.32 -7.64
N ASN A 90 7.08 -13.43 -8.63
CA ASN A 90 7.40 -13.88 -10.00
C ASN A 90 8.03 -12.77 -10.87
N GLY A 91 8.38 -11.63 -10.28
CA GLY A 91 8.72 -10.41 -11.00
C GLY A 91 7.50 -9.76 -11.66
N GLY A 92 7.77 -8.78 -12.53
CA GLY A 92 6.76 -8.12 -13.36
C GLY A 92 7.09 -6.67 -13.69
N LEU A 93 6.12 -5.95 -14.24
CA LEU A 93 6.23 -4.54 -14.62
C LEU A 93 5.11 -3.72 -14.00
N SER A 94 5.46 -2.62 -13.33
CA SER A 94 4.52 -1.69 -12.69
C SER A 94 4.74 -0.23 -13.08
N ILE A 95 3.67 0.56 -13.03
CA ILE A 95 3.65 2.01 -13.23
C ILE A 95 2.94 2.67 -12.04
N LEU A 96 3.48 3.79 -11.55
CA LEU A 96 2.83 4.66 -10.58
C LEU A 96 2.78 6.08 -11.15
N ILE A 97 1.57 6.65 -11.30
CA ILE A 97 1.42 8.05 -11.71
C ILE A 97 1.28 8.88 -10.43
N SER A 98 2.32 9.65 -10.10
CA SER A 98 2.39 10.45 -8.87
C SER A 98 1.71 11.81 -9.03
N LYS A 99 1.72 12.39 -10.24
CA LYS A 99 1.08 13.66 -10.54
C LYS A 99 0.58 13.73 -11.98
N ILE A 100 -0.61 14.30 -12.18
CA ILE A 100 -1.16 14.61 -13.50
C ILE A 100 -2.06 15.86 -13.41
N GLY A 101 -1.96 16.76 -14.37
CA GLY A 101 -2.68 18.04 -14.38
C GLY A 101 -1.91 19.14 -15.11
N GLU A 102 -2.59 20.26 -15.44
CA GLU A 102 -2.00 21.40 -16.18
C GLU A 102 -1.31 21.01 -17.51
N GLY A 103 -1.78 19.93 -18.16
CA GLY A 103 -1.18 19.36 -19.38
C GLY A 103 0.16 18.63 -19.14
N LYS A 104 0.50 18.31 -17.88
CA LYS A 104 1.74 17.63 -17.47
C LYS A 104 1.45 16.36 -16.69
N ILE A 105 2.46 15.49 -16.65
CA ILE A 105 2.46 14.24 -15.88
C ILE A 105 3.85 13.97 -15.28
N GLN A 106 3.86 13.35 -14.10
CA GLN A 106 5.04 12.78 -13.44
C GLN A 106 4.67 11.40 -12.86
N GLY A 107 5.62 10.47 -12.84
CA GLY A 107 5.43 9.13 -12.28
C GLY A 107 6.72 8.30 -12.24
N GLU A 108 6.59 7.01 -11.93
CA GLU A 108 7.67 6.02 -11.99
C GLU A 108 7.19 4.79 -12.79
N VAL A 109 8.09 4.18 -13.55
CA VAL A 109 7.94 2.84 -14.11
C VAL A 109 9.04 1.94 -13.55
N SER A 110 8.66 0.78 -13.05
CA SER A 110 9.55 -0.13 -12.30
C SER A 110 9.34 -1.56 -12.78
N ALA A 111 10.44 -2.24 -13.15
CA ALA A 111 10.45 -3.65 -13.50
C ALA A 111 11.18 -4.45 -12.41
N VAL A 112 10.56 -5.53 -11.95
CA VAL A 112 11.10 -6.44 -10.94
C VAL A 112 11.39 -7.79 -11.59
N GLY A 113 12.58 -8.33 -11.39
CA GLY A 113 12.98 -9.67 -11.78
C GLY A 113 12.59 -10.72 -10.74
N ASN A 114 12.41 -11.96 -11.18
CA ASN A 114 11.96 -13.07 -10.34
C ASN A 114 12.84 -13.29 -9.09
N GLY A 115 12.22 -13.81 -8.03
CA GLY A 115 12.93 -14.30 -6.86
C GLY A 115 13.92 -15.44 -7.17
N PRO A 116 14.94 -15.67 -6.32
CA PRO A 116 15.23 -14.95 -5.07
C PRO A 116 16.13 -13.71 -5.28
N ALA A 117 16.58 -13.43 -6.51
CA ALA A 117 17.56 -12.38 -6.77
C ALA A 117 16.94 -10.97 -6.78
N TYR A 118 15.67 -10.84 -7.16
CA TYR A 118 14.90 -9.59 -7.14
C TYR A 118 15.68 -8.38 -7.67
N ASN A 119 16.33 -8.54 -8.83
CA ASN A 119 16.88 -7.40 -9.56
C ASN A 119 15.73 -6.43 -9.86
N ILE A 120 15.96 -5.13 -9.70
CA ILE A 120 15.00 -4.09 -10.09
C ILE A 120 15.68 -3.18 -11.11
N ASP A 121 14.94 -2.72 -12.11
CA ASP A 121 15.28 -1.49 -12.83
C ASP A 121 14.05 -0.57 -12.79
N SER A 122 14.23 0.68 -12.38
CA SER A 122 13.16 1.67 -12.41
C SER A 122 13.64 3.04 -12.88
N ALA A 123 12.71 3.80 -13.42
CA ALA A 123 12.94 5.18 -13.84
C ALA A 123 11.72 6.03 -13.51
N GLU A 124 11.98 7.24 -13.01
CA GLU A 124 10.98 8.29 -13.02
C GLU A 124 10.64 8.65 -14.48
N PHE A 125 9.47 9.24 -14.71
CA PHE A 125 9.13 9.83 -16.00
C PHE A 125 8.44 11.18 -15.84
N GLU A 126 8.75 12.10 -16.74
CA GLU A 126 8.11 13.40 -16.85
C GLU A 126 7.64 13.64 -18.30
N GLY A 127 6.48 14.26 -18.46
CA GLY A 127 5.89 14.41 -19.79
C GLY A 127 4.71 15.38 -19.89
N THR A 128 4.12 15.40 -21.08
CA THR A 128 2.93 16.19 -21.42
C THR A 128 1.74 15.31 -21.73
N VAL A 129 0.54 15.76 -21.33
CA VAL A 129 -0.73 15.04 -21.49
C VAL A 129 -1.63 15.76 -22.49
N ASN A 130 -2.24 15.00 -23.39
CA ASN A 130 -3.17 15.47 -24.41
C ASN A 130 -4.35 14.49 -24.52
N ASN A 131 -5.44 14.79 -23.82
CA ASN A 131 -6.62 13.94 -23.69
C ASN A 131 -6.27 12.53 -23.17
N ASP A 132 -6.58 11.49 -23.94
CA ASP A 132 -6.33 10.09 -23.63
C ASP A 132 -4.84 9.69 -23.69
N THR A 133 -3.95 10.54 -24.23
CA THR A 133 -2.53 10.19 -24.40
C THR A 133 -1.58 11.04 -23.56
N ALA A 134 -0.42 10.47 -23.21
CA ALA A 134 0.71 11.22 -22.66
C ALA A 134 2.04 10.80 -23.28
N GLU A 135 2.91 11.77 -23.58
CA GLU A 135 4.27 11.55 -24.06
C GLU A 135 5.27 11.95 -22.96
N CYS A 136 6.07 10.98 -22.48
CA CYS A 136 7.03 11.20 -21.39
C CYS A 136 8.45 10.77 -21.78
N GLN A 137 9.45 11.44 -21.19
CA GLN A 137 10.83 10.95 -21.17
C GLN A 137 11.10 10.23 -19.85
N LEU A 138 11.91 9.17 -19.88
CA LEU A 138 12.47 8.58 -18.66
C LEU A 138 13.55 9.51 -18.10
N VAL A 139 13.53 9.72 -16.78
CA VAL A 139 14.51 10.52 -16.02
C VAL A 139 14.92 9.74 -14.77
N ASN A 140 16.08 10.09 -14.20
CA ASN A 140 16.59 9.49 -12.96
C ASN A 140 16.62 7.94 -12.92
N ASP A 141 16.77 7.32 -14.10
CA ASP A 141 16.86 5.87 -14.30
C ASP A 141 17.93 5.21 -13.41
N SER A 142 17.53 4.13 -12.73
CA SER A 142 18.28 3.48 -11.65
C SER A 142 19.61 2.87 -12.11
N ARG A 143 19.75 2.56 -13.41
CA ARG A 143 20.94 1.95 -14.02
C ARG A 143 21.62 2.89 -15.02
N GLY A 144 20.98 4.01 -15.37
CA GLY A 144 21.48 5.03 -16.27
C GLY A 144 21.05 4.84 -17.73
N ASN A 145 19.99 4.07 -17.99
CA ASN A 145 19.35 4.04 -19.30
C ASN A 145 18.68 5.40 -19.63
N LYS A 146 18.28 5.55 -20.88
CA LYS A 146 17.49 6.66 -21.39
C LYS A 146 16.39 6.11 -22.27
N GLY A 147 15.19 6.63 -22.14
CA GLY A 147 14.06 6.12 -22.90
C GLY A 147 12.87 7.06 -22.91
N LYS A 148 11.77 6.53 -23.44
CA LYS A 148 10.46 7.15 -23.45
C LYS A 148 9.44 6.18 -22.88
N ILE A 149 8.39 6.75 -22.31
CA ILE A 149 7.15 6.04 -22.03
C ILE A 149 5.99 6.85 -22.60
N GLU A 150 5.18 6.20 -23.45
CA GLU A 150 3.99 6.77 -24.08
C GLU A 150 2.78 6.07 -23.46
N LEU A 151 1.87 6.82 -22.84
CA LEU A 151 0.70 6.28 -22.12
C LEU A 151 -0.60 6.52 -22.88
N LEU A 152 -1.54 5.58 -22.76
CA LEU A 152 -2.93 5.69 -23.20
C LEU A 152 -3.88 5.35 -22.03
N PHE A 153 -4.70 6.32 -21.64
CA PHE A 153 -5.69 6.27 -20.56
C PHE A 153 -7.02 5.70 -21.08
N LYS A 154 -7.34 4.44 -20.72
CA LYS A 154 -8.55 3.75 -21.19
C LYS A 154 -9.66 3.83 -20.14
N SER A 155 -10.89 4.09 -20.60
CA SER A 155 -12.05 4.37 -19.74
C SER A 155 -12.62 3.16 -18.97
N ASP A 156 -11.98 2.00 -19.08
CA ASP A 156 -12.38 0.72 -18.47
C ASP A 156 -11.52 0.36 -17.24
N ASN A 157 -10.91 1.37 -16.60
CA ASN A 157 -9.93 1.21 -15.51
C ASN A 157 -8.71 0.37 -15.95
N THR A 158 -8.28 0.53 -17.21
CA THR A 158 -7.01 0.00 -17.73
C THR A 158 -6.08 1.13 -18.17
N LEU A 159 -4.77 0.86 -18.15
CA LEU A 159 -3.72 1.75 -18.64
C LEU A 159 -2.93 0.99 -19.69
N GLU A 160 -2.53 1.66 -20.77
CA GLU A 160 -1.64 1.09 -21.78
C GLU A 160 -0.36 1.93 -21.84
N ALA A 161 0.80 1.27 -21.93
CA ALA A 161 2.09 1.95 -22.05
C ALA A 161 2.96 1.34 -23.15
N THR A 162 3.64 2.20 -23.91
CA THR A 162 4.72 1.81 -24.82
C THR A 162 6.05 2.33 -24.27
N ILE A 163 6.98 1.42 -24.00
CA ILE A 163 8.32 1.72 -23.45
C ILE A 163 9.36 1.51 -24.54
N THR A 164 10.24 2.49 -24.73
CA THR A 164 11.33 2.46 -25.73
C THR A 164 12.63 2.96 -25.11
N ILE A 165 13.72 2.20 -25.22
CA ILE A 165 15.03 2.58 -24.68
C ILE A 165 15.89 3.20 -25.79
N THR A 166 16.10 4.51 -25.70
CA THR A 166 16.81 5.34 -26.68
C THR A 166 18.33 5.40 -26.43
N GLY A 167 18.79 4.96 -25.27
CA GLY A 167 20.21 4.72 -24.96
C GLY A 167 20.35 3.81 -23.76
N ARG A 168 21.15 2.73 -23.88
CA ARG A 168 21.35 1.75 -22.80
C ARG A 168 22.55 2.08 -21.93
N SER A 169 22.47 1.72 -20.65
CA SER A 169 23.57 1.74 -19.70
C SER A 169 24.65 0.69 -20.01
N ASN A 170 25.81 0.82 -19.37
CA ASN A 170 26.82 -0.25 -19.33
C ASN A 170 26.46 -1.34 -18.30
N ASP A 171 25.67 -0.99 -17.28
CA ASP A 171 24.97 -1.99 -16.49
C ASP A 171 23.91 -2.66 -17.36
N THR A 172 23.87 -3.98 -17.28
CA THR A 172 23.03 -4.89 -18.08
C THR A 172 22.41 -6.01 -17.23
N VAL A 173 22.52 -5.94 -15.90
CA VAL A 173 21.95 -6.92 -14.97
C VAL A 173 20.41 -6.95 -15.05
N MET A 174 19.81 -5.80 -15.33
CA MET A 174 18.41 -5.66 -15.72
C MET A 174 18.22 -4.41 -16.58
N SER A 175 17.13 -4.34 -17.34
CA SER A 175 16.63 -3.11 -17.94
C SER A 175 15.10 -3.16 -18.04
N LEU A 176 14.43 -2.00 -17.99
CA LEU A 176 13.01 -1.87 -18.30
C LEU A 176 12.68 -2.54 -19.67
N PRO A 177 11.62 -3.37 -19.76
CA PRO A 177 11.31 -4.11 -20.98
C PRO A 177 10.77 -3.18 -22.06
N GLU A 178 11.34 -3.27 -23.26
CA GLU A 178 10.84 -2.53 -24.42
C GLU A 178 9.64 -3.22 -25.06
N GLY A 179 8.70 -2.40 -25.56
CA GLY A 179 7.48 -2.88 -26.21
C GLY A 179 6.23 -2.17 -25.70
N LYS A 180 5.07 -2.75 -26.02
CA LYS A 180 3.76 -2.23 -25.69
C LYS A 180 3.03 -3.19 -24.76
N PHE A 181 2.51 -2.67 -23.65
CA PHE A 181 1.92 -3.45 -22.57
C PHE A 181 0.60 -2.84 -22.08
N GLU A 182 -0.31 -3.68 -21.61
CA GLU A 182 -1.53 -3.26 -20.92
C GLU A 182 -1.41 -3.55 -19.42
N PHE A 183 -2.02 -2.70 -18.61
CA PHE A 183 -1.96 -2.68 -17.15
C PHE A 183 -3.35 -2.51 -16.54
N THR A 184 -3.51 -3.05 -15.34
CA THR A 184 -4.67 -2.89 -14.47
C THR A 184 -4.21 -2.47 -13.07
N PRO A 185 -5.11 -1.96 -12.22
CA PRO A 185 -4.77 -1.68 -10.84
C PRO A 185 -4.33 -2.94 -10.11
N TYR A 186 -3.21 -2.86 -9.39
CA TYR A 186 -2.86 -3.87 -8.41
C TYR A 186 -3.88 -3.80 -7.28
N ASN A 187 -4.54 -4.91 -6.98
CA ASN A 187 -5.72 -4.96 -6.11
C ASN A 187 -5.54 -6.08 -5.09
N LEU A 188 -6.18 -5.97 -3.92
CA LEU A 188 -6.08 -6.99 -2.85
C LEU A 188 -6.33 -8.42 -3.35
N LYS A 189 -7.20 -8.60 -4.35
CA LYS A 189 -7.49 -9.90 -4.99
C LYS A 189 -6.31 -10.54 -5.72
N ASN A 190 -5.27 -9.77 -6.04
CA ASN A 190 -4.04 -10.25 -6.67
C ASN A 190 -3.04 -10.80 -5.63
N ILE A 191 -3.22 -10.48 -4.34
CA ILE A 191 -2.30 -10.88 -3.27
C ILE A 191 -2.64 -12.29 -2.80
N LYS A 192 -1.81 -13.25 -3.20
CA LYS A 192 -1.95 -14.67 -2.89
C LYS A 192 -1.84 -14.92 -1.38
N GLY A 193 -2.85 -15.60 -0.81
CA GLY A 193 -2.88 -15.91 0.63
C GLY A 193 -3.12 -14.70 1.54
N LEU A 194 -3.64 -13.58 1.02
CA LEU A 194 -4.02 -12.45 1.87
C LEU A 194 -5.32 -12.75 2.64
N GLU A 195 -5.21 -12.78 3.96
CA GLU A 195 -6.35 -12.87 4.89
C GLU A 195 -6.50 -11.54 5.65
N LEU A 196 -7.66 -10.90 5.58
CA LEU A 196 -7.89 -9.59 6.20
C LEU A 196 -8.18 -9.70 7.70
N ILE A 197 -7.47 -8.90 8.50
CA ILE A 197 -7.79 -8.65 9.91
C ILE A 197 -8.92 -7.62 9.92
N LYS A 198 -10.16 -8.10 9.90
CA LYS A 198 -11.37 -7.28 9.70
C LYS A 198 -11.56 -6.27 10.83
N GLU A 199 -11.20 -6.66 12.04
CA GLU A 199 -11.30 -5.90 13.28
C GLU A 199 -10.26 -4.75 13.34
N GLN A 200 -9.29 -4.74 12.42
CA GLN A 200 -8.25 -3.71 12.27
C GLN A 200 -8.26 -3.08 10.85
N THR A 201 -9.37 -3.22 10.12
CA THR A 201 -9.56 -2.71 8.76
C THR A 201 -10.67 -1.66 8.75
N PHE A 202 -10.36 -0.42 8.36
CA PHE A 202 -11.19 0.75 8.62
C PHE A 202 -11.36 1.64 7.38
N MET A 203 -12.57 2.19 7.19
CA MET A 203 -12.76 3.37 6.35
C MET A 203 -12.30 4.60 7.14
N VAL A 204 -11.45 5.43 6.55
CA VAL A 204 -10.83 6.57 7.22
C VAL A 204 -10.55 7.70 6.24
N ASP A 205 -10.93 8.92 6.61
CA ASP A 205 -10.45 10.14 5.95
C ASP A 205 -9.01 10.42 6.39
N LEU A 206 -8.04 10.35 5.47
CA LEU A 206 -6.61 10.58 5.72
C LEU A 206 -6.08 11.84 5.03
N ASN A 207 -6.83 12.95 5.07
CA ASN A 207 -6.39 14.28 4.61
C ASN A 207 -5.98 14.31 3.12
N SER A 208 -4.68 14.12 2.81
CA SER A 208 -4.11 14.14 1.45
C SER A 208 -4.56 12.96 0.56
N TRP A 209 -5.37 12.06 1.13
CA TRP A 209 -6.00 10.91 0.49
C TRP A 209 -7.53 11.01 0.44
N GLY A 210 -8.14 11.88 1.26
CA GLY A 210 -9.58 11.83 1.53
C GLY A 210 -10.00 10.51 2.18
N ASN A 211 -11.26 10.10 1.96
CA ASN A 211 -11.80 8.84 2.46
C ASN A 211 -11.21 7.65 1.69
N VAL A 212 -10.43 6.83 2.39
CA VAL A 212 -9.79 5.61 1.89
C VAL A 212 -9.99 4.47 2.88
N LYS A 213 -9.78 3.24 2.43
CA LYS A 213 -9.82 2.08 3.30
C LYS A 213 -8.41 1.69 3.73
N PHE A 214 -8.09 1.87 5.00
CA PHE A 214 -6.91 1.27 5.62
C PHE A 214 -7.19 -0.20 5.88
N VAL A 215 -6.27 -1.07 5.45
CA VAL A 215 -6.43 -2.52 5.46
C VAL A 215 -5.29 -3.14 6.24
N SER A 216 -5.60 -3.94 7.26
CA SER A 216 -4.66 -4.87 7.89
C SER A 216 -4.93 -6.29 7.39
N GLY A 217 -3.86 -7.04 7.12
CA GLY A 217 -3.96 -8.44 6.73
C GLY A 217 -2.77 -9.28 7.15
N LYS A 218 -2.87 -10.60 6.95
CA LYS A 218 -1.76 -11.56 7.07
C LYS A 218 -1.56 -12.26 5.73
N LEU A 219 -0.33 -12.63 5.40
CA LEU A 219 -0.03 -13.49 4.25
C LEU A 219 0.15 -14.93 4.72
N THR A 220 -0.83 -15.80 4.50
CA THR A 220 -0.85 -17.19 4.96
C THR A 220 -0.34 -18.20 3.92
N GLY A 221 0.20 -17.70 2.79
CA GLY A 221 0.62 -18.50 1.65
C GLY A 221 1.96 -19.25 1.77
N GLY A 222 2.65 -19.19 2.92
CA GLY A 222 3.95 -19.83 3.13
C GLY A 222 4.33 -20.00 4.60
N ASP A 223 5.54 -20.55 4.84
CA ASP A 223 6.02 -20.95 6.18
C ASP A 223 6.16 -19.79 7.19
N HIS A 224 6.18 -18.55 6.71
CA HIS A 224 6.21 -17.34 7.52
C HIS A 224 4.92 -16.56 7.27
N ILE A 225 4.25 -16.11 8.34
CA ILE A 225 3.00 -15.35 8.27
C ILE A 225 3.27 -13.90 8.69
N PRO A 226 3.72 -13.02 7.77
CA PRO A 226 3.85 -11.59 8.05
C PRO A 226 2.48 -10.92 8.10
N VAL A 227 2.39 -9.83 8.87
CA VAL A 227 1.29 -8.87 8.75
C VAL A 227 1.65 -7.84 7.67
N VAL A 228 0.65 -7.40 6.92
CA VAL A 228 0.76 -6.39 5.85
C VAL A 228 -0.32 -5.31 6.01
N PHE A 229 -0.01 -4.10 5.53
CA PHE A 229 -0.92 -2.96 5.64
C PHE A 229 -0.99 -2.17 4.32
N TYR A 230 -2.19 -1.77 3.92
CA TYR A 230 -2.44 -1.04 2.67
C TYR A 230 -3.41 0.13 2.85
N LEU A 231 -3.29 1.16 1.99
CA LEU A 231 -4.44 2.01 1.63
C LEU A 231 -5.08 1.48 0.34
N THR A 232 -6.40 1.44 0.30
CA THR A 232 -7.18 1.00 -0.85
C THR A 232 -8.36 1.91 -1.16
N ASN A 233 -8.81 1.92 -2.41
CA ASN A 233 -10.12 2.48 -2.78
C ASN A 233 -11.26 1.48 -2.44
N GLU A 234 -12.50 1.83 -2.78
CA GLU A 234 -13.68 0.99 -2.52
C GLU A 234 -13.64 -0.36 -3.27
N ASP A 235 -13.04 -0.40 -4.46
CA ASP A 235 -12.84 -1.62 -5.27
C ASP A 235 -11.72 -2.55 -4.75
N GLY A 236 -10.94 -2.10 -3.76
CA GLY A 236 -9.76 -2.80 -3.26
C GLY A 236 -8.49 -2.62 -4.11
N ASP A 237 -8.47 -1.64 -5.01
CA ASP A 237 -7.25 -1.22 -5.71
C ASP A 237 -6.28 -0.58 -4.71
N ILE A 238 -5.00 -0.96 -4.77
CA ILE A 238 -3.95 -0.58 -3.81
C ILE A 238 -3.39 0.79 -4.19
N LEU A 239 -3.53 1.71 -3.24
CA LEU A 239 -3.12 3.11 -3.35
C LEU A 239 -1.80 3.39 -2.61
N TYR A 240 -1.55 2.64 -1.53
CA TYR A 240 -0.31 2.71 -0.76
C TYR A 240 -0.02 1.35 -0.10
N ASN A 241 1.26 1.02 0.08
CA ASN A 241 1.73 -0.15 0.81
C ASN A 241 2.65 0.32 1.95
N PHE A 242 2.33 -0.05 3.19
CA PHE A 242 3.12 0.36 4.35
C PHE A 242 4.10 -0.75 4.73
N TYR A 243 5.40 -0.46 4.58
CA TYR A 243 6.47 -1.35 5.01
C TYR A 243 6.82 -1.05 6.48
N ALA A 244 6.41 -1.93 7.39
CA ALA A 244 6.74 -1.85 8.81
C ALA A 244 7.78 -2.91 9.19
N ALA A 245 8.82 -2.51 9.94
CA ALA A 245 9.88 -3.41 10.39
C ALA A 245 9.46 -4.20 11.66
N LEU A 246 8.53 -5.15 11.49
CA LEU A 246 7.91 -5.91 12.59
C LEU A 246 8.42 -7.36 12.66
N PRO A 247 8.36 -8.01 13.85
CA PRO A 247 8.64 -9.45 13.97
C PRO A 247 7.66 -10.33 13.16
N TYR A 248 8.07 -11.57 12.90
CA TYR A 248 7.16 -12.61 12.40
C TYR A 248 6.21 -13.08 13.51
N SER A 249 5.08 -13.69 13.14
CA SER A 249 4.10 -14.28 14.09
C SER A 249 3.40 -13.28 15.05
N ILE A 250 3.29 -12.02 14.65
CA ILE A 250 2.57 -10.96 15.39
C ILE A 250 1.05 -10.97 15.17
N ASP A 251 0.33 -10.27 16.06
CA ASP A 251 -1.05 -9.82 15.88
C ASP A 251 -1.15 -8.30 16.00
N VAL A 252 -1.98 -7.69 15.15
CA VAL A 252 -2.38 -6.28 15.28
C VAL A 252 -3.39 -6.15 16.42
N LYS A 253 -3.03 -5.39 17.47
CA LYS A 253 -3.87 -5.18 18.65
C LYS A 253 -4.60 -3.83 18.61
N ALA A 254 -4.03 -2.80 17.97
CA ALA A 254 -4.70 -1.53 17.70
C ALA A 254 -4.14 -0.80 16.47
N VAL A 255 -4.98 0.00 15.82
CA VAL A 255 -4.58 1.03 14.84
C VAL A 255 -5.26 2.35 15.24
N SER A 256 -4.57 3.48 15.06
CA SER A 256 -5.12 4.82 15.27
C SER A 256 -4.71 5.78 14.15
N PHE A 257 -5.58 6.75 13.85
CA PHE A 257 -5.42 7.74 12.78
C PHE A 257 -5.60 9.15 13.36
N GLN A 258 -4.50 9.81 13.69
CA GLN A 258 -4.51 11.11 14.37
C GLN A 258 -3.24 11.90 14.08
N ASP A 259 -3.35 13.22 14.11
CA ASP A 259 -2.23 14.15 13.99
C ASP A 259 -1.41 14.13 15.31
N VAL A 260 -0.21 13.53 15.30
CA VAL A 260 0.66 13.45 16.50
C VAL A 260 1.84 14.41 16.48
N ASN A 261 2.23 14.89 15.29
CA ASN A 261 3.32 15.86 15.12
C ASN A 261 2.83 17.33 15.08
N LYS A 262 1.50 17.56 15.00
CA LYS A 262 0.78 18.83 14.88
C LYS A 262 0.97 19.57 13.55
N ASP A 263 1.15 18.84 12.45
CA ASP A 263 1.29 19.40 11.11
C ASP A 263 -0.03 19.57 10.32
N GLY A 264 -1.15 19.12 10.89
CA GLY A 264 -2.48 19.21 10.30
C GLY A 264 -2.92 18.00 9.48
N ARG A 265 -2.12 16.94 9.38
CA ARG A 265 -2.46 15.67 8.71
C ARG A 265 -2.53 14.53 9.72
N LYS A 266 -3.35 13.50 9.44
CA LYS A 266 -3.43 12.31 10.29
C LYS A 266 -2.27 11.37 9.97
N ASP A 267 -1.48 11.10 11.00
CA ASP A 267 -0.48 10.04 11.06
C ASP A 267 -1.16 8.71 11.42
N ILE A 268 -0.45 7.59 11.23
CA ILE A 268 -0.93 6.25 11.59
C ILE A 268 -0.04 5.68 12.69
N ILE A 269 -0.64 5.28 13.81
CA ILE A 269 0.01 4.46 14.84
C ILE A 269 -0.57 3.06 14.75
N ILE A 270 0.29 2.05 14.72
CA ILE A 270 -0.07 0.64 14.78
C ILE A 270 0.59 0.03 16.02
N ILE A 271 -0.19 -0.67 16.84
CA ILE A 271 0.32 -1.50 17.94
C ILE A 271 0.08 -2.97 17.58
N VAL A 272 1.16 -3.76 17.63
CA VAL A 272 1.13 -5.21 17.52
C VAL A 272 1.61 -5.85 18.82
N ALA A 273 1.37 -7.14 19.02
CA ALA A 273 2.11 -7.92 20.01
C ALA A 273 2.79 -9.10 19.33
N ASP A 274 3.99 -9.42 19.80
CA ASP A 274 4.73 -10.62 19.43
C ASP A 274 4.11 -11.84 20.13
N ASN A 275 3.73 -12.86 19.36
CA ASN A 275 3.19 -14.12 19.88
C ASN A 275 4.22 -15.28 19.77
N TYR A 276 5.50 -15.00 19.52
CA TYR A 276 6.54 -16.03 19.44
C TYR A 276 6.82 -16.67 20.82
N ASP A 277 7.06 -17.99 20.84
CA ASP A 277 7.30 -18.74 22.08
C ASP A 277 8.54 -18.21 22.83
N GLY A 278 8.32 -17.70 24.05
CA GLY A 278 9.35 -17.09 24.88
C GLY A 278 9.54 -15.58 24.70
N ALA A 279 8.79 -14.94 23.79
CA ALA A 279 8.60 -13.49 23.86
C ALA A 279 7.85 -13.11 25.15
N THR A 280 8.03 -11.88 25.62
CA THR A 280 7.29 -11.34 26.78
C THR A 280 5.83 -11.03 26.48
N GLY A 281 5.43 -11.03 25.19
CA GLY A 281 4.15 -10.51 24.73
C GLY A 281 4.04 -8.98 24.82
N ASP A 282 5.17 -8.28 25.05
CA ASP A 282 5.19 -6.82 25.12
C ASP A 282 4.70 -6.21 23.79
N PRO A 283 3.92 -5.12 23.84
CA PRO A 283 3.43 -4.46 22.64
C PRO A 283 4.57 -3.74 21.90
N ILE A 284 4.54 -3.84 20.58
CA ILE A 284 5.47 -3.18 19.66
C ILE A 284 4.66 -2.16 18.86
N ALA A 285 5.12 -0.91 18.88
CA ALA A 285 4.56 0.20 18.12
C ALA A 285 5.34 0.40 16.81
N THR A 286 4.62 0.82 15.77
CA THR A 286 5.20 1.39 14.55
C THR A 286 4.37 2.58 14.07
N VAL A 287 5.05 3.62 13.56
CA VAL A 287 4.45 4.93 13.28
C VAL A 287 4.74 5.37 11.85
N PHE A 288 3.69 5.81 11.16
CA PHE A 288 3.76 6.38 9.81
C PHE A 288 3.28 7.84 9.85
N LEU A 289 4.22 8.78 9.79
CA LEU A 289 3.92 10.21 9.74
C LEU A 289 3.53 10.63 8.32
N GLN A 290 2.51 11.46 8.14
CA GLN A 290 2.01 11.82 6.81
C GLN A 290 2.71 13.08 6.26
N GLU A 291 3.39 12.96 5.12
CA GLU A 291 4.05 14.07 4.44
C GLU A 291 3.07 14.97 3.67
N ALA A 292 3.50 16.17 3.29
CA ALA A 292 2.66 17.19 2.66
C ALA A 292 2.19 16.85 1.22
N ASP A 293 2.74 15.83 0.59
CA ASP A 293 2.26 15.24 -0.68
C ASP A 293 1.33 14.03 -0.46
N GLY A 294 1.20 13.57 0.78
CA GLY A 294 0.48 12.37 1.18
C GLY A 294 1.30 11.07 1.14
N SER A 295 2.60 11.12 0.86
CA SER A 295 3.48 9.98 1.21
C SER A 295 3.56 9.81 2.73
N PHE A 296 4.09 8.68 3.19
CA PHE A 296 4.24 8.39 4.62
C PHE A 296 5.68 8.04 4.97
N THR A 297 6.23 8.72 5.98
CA THR A 297 7.56 8.47 6.54
C THR A 297 7.44 7.57 7.77
N ASN A 298 8.11 6.41 7.74
CA ASN A 298 8.37 5.60 8.94
C ASN A 298 9.82 5.83 9.38
N ASP A 299 10.00 6.46 10.55
CA ASP A 299 11.32 6.57 11.17
C ASP A 299 11.54 5.36 12.10
N TYR A 300 12.26 4.36 11.60
CA TYR A 300 12.74 3.22 12.37
C TYR A 300 13.32 3.61 13.75
N LYS A 301 14.02 4.75 13.83
CA LYS A 301 14.65 5.20 15.08
C LYS A 301 13.61 5.78 16.06
N LEU A 302 12.54 6.39 15.56
CA LEU A 302 11.40 6.80 16.38
C LEU A 302 10.65 5.58 16.92
N ASP A 303 10.39 4.58 16.07
CA ASP A 303 9.78 3.31 16.47
C ASP A 303 10.63 2.60 17.53
N GLN A 304 11.94 2.46 17.30
CA GLN A 304 12.85 1.89 18.29
C GLN A 304 12.82 2.70 19.61
N GLU A 305 12.87 4.04 19.55
CA GLU A 305 12.83 4.88 20.75
C GLU A 305 11.51 4.77 21.53
N ILE A 306 10.38 4.55 20.88
CA ILE A 306 9.07 4.28 21.53
C ILE A 306 9.09 2.91 22.23
N ASN A 307 9.61 1.88 21.54
CA ASN A 307 9.63 0.50 22.00
C ASN A 307 10.63 0.26 23.14
N ASP A 308 11.89 0.68 22.97
CA ASP A 308 12.96 0.53 23.97
C ASP A 308 12.69 1.33 25.26
N SER A 309 11.85 2.37 25.20
CA SER A 309 11.40 3.14 26.37
C SER A 309 10.10 2.61 27.00
N GLY A 310 9.50 1.55 26.43
CA GLY A 310 8.27 0.94 26.93
C GLY A 310 7.04 1.84 26.84
N ASN A 311 7.02 2.77 25.89
CA ASN A 311 5.90 3.70 25.63
C ASN A 311 4.86 3.12 24.64
N SER A 312 5.16 1.98 24.02
CA SER A 312 4.31 1.23 23.07
C SER A 312 2.99 0.66 23.63
N LYS A 313 2.71 0.86 24.93
CA LYS A 313 1.61 0.21 25.68
C LYS A 313 0.22 0.59 25.21
N ASP A 314 0.03 1.84 24.78
CA ASP A 314 -1.25 2.36 24.29
C ASP A 314 -1.06 3.57 23.39
N ILE A 315 -2.08 3.84 22.57
CA ILE A 315 -2.11 4.91 21.57
C ILE A 315 -1.88 6.31 22.16
N SER A 316 -2.32 6.58 23.40
CA SER A 316 -2.16 7.88 24.05
C SER A 316 -0.74 8.07 24.57
N THR A 317 -0.14 7.03 25.15
CA THR A 317 1.27 7.06 25.58
C THR A 317 2.20 7.27 24.37
N ILE A 318 1.96 6.56 23.26
CA ILE A 318 2.71 6.75 22.01
C ILE A 318 2.55 8.18 21.47
N ALA A 319 1.32 8.69 21.36
CA ALA A 319 1.07 10.05 20.85
C ALA A 319 1.73 11.14 21.71
N ASN A 320 1.66 11.04 23.03
CA ASN A 320 2.34 11.96 23.95
C ASN A 320 3.86 11.87 23.83
N TYR A 321 4.42 10.68 23.62
CA TYR A 321 5.86 10.48 23.40
C TYR A 321 6.34 11.15 22.12
N ILE A 322 5.63 10.95 21.00
CA ILE A 322 5.95 11.57 19.71
C ILE A 322 5.85 13.10 19.81
N LEU A 323 4.74 13.60 20.37
CA LEU A 323 4.53 15.03 20.58
C LEU A 323 5.58 15.68 21.48
N SER A 324 6.25 14.94 22.35
CA SER A 324 7.35 15.49 23.18
C SER A 324 8.65 15.79 22.40
N LYS A 325 8.71 15.43 21.12
CA LYS A 325 9.87 15.66 20.22
C LYS A 325 9.71 16.87 19.29
N PHE A 326 8.56 17.56 19.31
CA PHE A 326 8.20 18.67 18.42
C PHE A 326 7.86 19.96 19.20
#